data_AF-W1NKI5-F1
#
_entry.id   AF-W1NKI5-F1
#
_cell.length_a   1.000
_cell.length_b   1.000
_cell.length_c   1.000
_cell.angle_alpha   90.00
_cell.angle_beta   90.00
_cell.angle_gamma   90.00
#
_symmetry.space_group_name_H-M   'P 1'
#
loop_
_entity.id
_entity.type
_entity.pdbx_description
1 polymer ?
#
loop_
_entity_poly.entity_id
_entity_poly.type
_entity_poly.pdbx_seq_one_letter_code
_entity_poly.pdbx_strand_id
1 'polypeptide(L)'
;MVFIQVHANAYAVVVSMEIIIPNWYTGNQQSMLLPNCLFRMGGAALLLSNRRSDSHRTKRRAPKESSAYQISWLLQIFKLKLKPYIPDFKKAFEHFCIPAGGRAVIDEMEKNLQLSPEHVEASRMTLHRFGNASSSSLWYERSYIEAKGSMKKGDRVWQIKFGGGFKCNSAVWKCNRSIKAEADGPWADRIDQYPMHIPEVVKLQQF
;
A
#
# COMPACT_ATOMS: atom_id res chain seq x y z
N MET A 1 10.20 2.44 11.89
CA MET A 1 10.64 3.81 11.56
C MET A 1 11.27 4.57 12.73
N VAL A 2 10.96 4.17 13.97
CA VAL A 2 11.53 4.76 15.20
C VAL A 2 13.07 4.67 15.28
N PHE A 3 13.68 3.65 14.68
CA PHE A 3 15.12 3.39 14.78
C PHE A 3 16.02 4.56 14.30
N ILE A 4 15.67 5.21 13.19
CA ILE A 4 16.47 6.34 12.66
C ILE A 4 16.24 7.64 13.44
N GLN A 5 15.26 7.69 14.36
CA GLN A 5 15.05 8.85 15.22
C GLN A 5 15.98 8.84 16.44
N VAL A 6 16.46 7.65 16.83
CA VAL A 6 17.31 7.47 18.02
C VAL A 6 18.77 7.85 17.73
N HIS A 7 19.28 7.51 16.55
CA HIS A 7 20.68 7.75 16.18
C HIS A 7 20.82 8.95 15.26
N ALA A 8 21.46 10.03 15.71
CA ALA A 8 21.74 11.19 14.88
C ALA A 8 22.70 10.84 13.71
N ASN A 9 22.49 11.46 12.56
CA ASN A 9 23.35 11.36 11.38
C ASN A 9 23.51 9.93 10.79
N ALA A 10 22.44 9.13 10.83
CA ALA A 10 22.42 7.74 10.41
C ALA A 10 21.69 7.53 9.07
N TYR A 11 22.04 6.41 8.42
CA TYR A 11 21.26 5.82 7.34
C TYR A 11 20.58 4.55 7.84
N ALA A 12 19.39 4.26 7.31
CA ALA A 12 18.74 2.97 7.50
C ALA A 12 18.25 2.44 6.16
N VAL A 13 18.55 1.19 5.86
CA VAL A 13 17.99 0.49 4.70
C VAL A 13 16.83 -0.37 5.20
N VAL A 14 15.65 -0.16 4.63
CA VAL A 14 14.48 -1.00 4.87
C VAL A 14 14.32 -1.91 3.66
N VAL A 15 14.42 -3.22 3.87
CA VAL A 15 14.18 -4.22 2.83
C VAL A 15 12.90 -4.97 3.17
N SER A 16 12.00 -5.03 2.21
CA SER A 16 10.81 -5.89 2.23
C SER A 16 11.01 -6.95 1.15
N MET A 17 10.88 -8.23 1.49
CA MET A 17 10.87 -9.30 0.51
C MET A 17 9.77 -10.30 0.86
N GLU A 18 9.18 -10.90 -0.16
CA GLU A 18 8.29 -12.03 0.00
C GLU A 18 8.76 -13.21 -0.86
N ILE A 19 8.87 -14.37 -0.22
CA ILE A 19 9.27 -15.64 -0.82
C ILE A 19 8.11 -16.61 -0.60
N ILE A 20 7.58 -17.19 -1.68
CA ILE A 20 6.36 -18.02 -1.66
C ILE A 20 6.66 -19.50 -1.54
N ILE A 21 7.85 -19.91 -1.98
CA ILE A 21 8.31 -21.29 -1.99
C ILE A 21 8.00 -22.07 -0.68
N PRO A 22 8.21 -21.52 0.53
CA PRO A 22 7.90 -22.27 1.76
C PRO A 22 6.40 -22.45 2.05
N ASN A 23 5.51 -21.69 1.41
CA ASN A 23 4.06 -21.67 1.69
C ASN A 23 3.21 -22.25 0.54
N TRP A 24 3.83 -22.94 -0.44
CA TRP A 24 3.11 -23.50 -1.58
C TRP A 24 2.26 -24.70 -1.15
N TYR A 25 0.94 -24.59 -1.31
CA TYR A 25 0.04 -25.70 -1.01
C TYR A 25 -0.06 -26.67 -2.20
N THR A 26 0.24 -27.95 -1.98
CA THR A 26 0.21 -29.00 -3.02
C THR A 26 -1.05 -29.86 -3.02
N GLY A 27 -1.99 -29.62 -2.10
CA GLY A 27 -3.22 -30.41 -2.01
C GLY A 27 -4.33 -29.95 -2.95
N ASN A 28 -5.45 -30.69 -2.93
CA ASN A 28 -6.59 -30.47 -3.83
C ASN A 28 -7.76 -29.70 -3.20
N GLN A 29 -7.62 -29.22 -1.96
CA GLN A 29 -8.69 -28.42 -1.33
C GLN A 29 -8.73 -27.02 -1.94
N GLN A 30 -9.84 -26.71 -2.62
CA GLN A 30 -10.01 -25.49 -3.41
C GLN A 30 -9.84 -24.20 -2.59
N SER A 31 -10.32 -24.19 -1.33
CA SER A 31 -10.18 -23.05 -0.41
C SER A 31 -8.72 -22.78 -0.03
N MET A 32 -7.87 -23.81 -0.02
CA MET A 32 -6.44 -23.72 0.30
C MET A 32 -5.59 -23.36 -0.93
N LEU A 33 -6.17 -23.30 -2.13
CA LEU A 33 -5.48 -22.88 -3.36
C LEU A 33 -5.45 -21.35 -3.55
N LEU A 34 -6.32 -20.59 -2.85
CA LEU A 34 -6.36 -19.13 -2.97
C LEU A 34 -5.00 -18.44 -2.74
N PRO A 35 -4.19 -18.84 -1.74
CA PRO A 35 -2.85 -18.28 -1.56
C PRO A 35 -1.93 -18.53 -2.78
N ASN A 36 -2.01 -19.70 -3.41
CA ASN A 36 -1.19 -20.02 -4.59
C ASN A 36 -1.52 -19.12 -5.80
N CYS A 37 -2.76 -18.64 -5.91
CA CYS A 37 -3.19 -17.77 -7.00
C CYS A 37 -2.94 -16.27 -6.74
N LEU A 38 -2.98 -15.86 -5.47
CA LEU A 38 -2.89 -14.45 -5.07
C LEU A 38 -1.46 -13.99 -4.82
N PHE A 39 -0.66 -14.78 -4.10
CA PHE A 39 0.67 -14.37 -3.71
C PHE A 39 1.63 -14.45 -4.89
N ARG A 40 2.49 -13.43 -5.05
CA ARG A 40 3.66 -13.47 -5.95
C ARG A 40 4.93 -13.03 -5.21
N MET A 41 6.08 -13.57 -5.64
CA MET A 41 7.36 -13.20 -5.06
C MET A 41 7.70 -11.76 -5.47
N GLY A 42 8.28 -10.99 -4.55
CA GLY A 42 8.64 -9.62 -4.83
C GLY A 42 9.41 -8.97 -3.69
N GLY A 43 10.17 -7.92 -4.00
CA GLY A 43 10.95 -7.22 -3.01
C GLY A 43 11.12 -5.73 -3.32
N ALA A 44 11.33 -4.95 -2.30
CA ALA A 44 11.60 -3.53 -2.40
C ALA A 44 12.59 -3.10 -1.31
N ALA A 45 13.47 -2.16 -1.67
CA ALA A 45 14.41 -1.55 -0.75
C ALA A 45 14.18 -0.03 -0.69
N LEU A 46 14.24 0.53 0.51
CA LEU A 46 14.14 1.97 0.75
C LEU A 46 15.32 2.43 1.60
N LEU A 47 16.04 3.45 1.14
CA LEU A 47 17.04 4.14 1.93
C LEU A 47 16.39 5.32 2.68
N LEU A 48 16.54 5.31 4.00
CA LEU A 48 16.15 6.39 4.90
C LEU A 48 17.40 7.09 5.42
N SER A 49 17.35 8.42 5.52
CA SER A 49 18.40 9.25 6.09
C SER A 49 17.76 10.28 7.04
N ASN A 50 18.41 10.54 8.17
CA ASN A 50 18.07 11.66 9.05
C ASN A 50 19.10 12.80 9.00
N ARG A 51 20.05 12.74 8.06
CA ARG A 51 21.10 13.75 7.89
C ARG A 51 20.52 15.02 7.28
N ARG A 52 20.87 16.19 7.83
CA ARG A 52 20.43 17.48 7.26
C ARG A 52 20.99 17.72 5.86
N SER A 53 22.21 17.24 5.58
CA SER A 53 22.87 17.33 4.27
C SER A 53 22.10 16.61 3.15
N ASP A 54 21.37 15.54 3.48
CA ASP A 54 20.60 14.78 2.50
C ASP A 54 19.20 15.36 2.25
N SER A 55 18.80 16.39 3.02
CA SER A 55 17.45 16.97 2.92
C SER A 55 17.08 17.37 1.50
N HIS A 56 18.03 17.90 0.73
CA HIS A 56 17.86 18.30 -0.67
C HIS A 56 17.60 17.10 -1.60
N ARG A 57 18.17 15.94 -1.27
CA ARG A 57 18.05 14.69 -2.05
C ARG A 57 16.82 13.88 -1.65
N THR A 58 16.27 14.12 -0.46
CA THR A 58 15.09 13.37 0.02
C THR A 58 13.88 13.59 -0.89
N LYS A 59 13.37 12.51 -1.50
CA LYS A 59 12.08 12.57 -2.22
C LYS A 59 10.94 12.92 -1.26
N ARG A 60 10.95 12.35 -0.06
CA ARG A 60 9.86 12.43 0.90
C ARG A 60 10.34 12.47 2.34
N ARG A 61 9.50 13.05 3.19
CA ARG A 61 9.67 13.00 4.64
C ARG A 61 8.71 11.98 5.23
N ALA A 62 9.30 11.10 6.03
CA ALA A 62 8.60 10.10 6.79
C ALA A 62 7.90 10.76 8.01
N PRO A 63 6.75 10.23 8.46
CA PRO A 63 6.04 10.79 9.61
C PRO A 63 6.89 10.67 10.89
N LYS A 64 6.78 11.63 11.81
CA LYS A 64 7.47 11.53 13.11
C LYS A 64 6.86 10.44 14.00
N GLU A 65 5.60 10.07 13.78
CA GLU A 65 4.84 9.12 14.58
C GLU A 65 4.15 8.11 13.65
N SER A 66 4.29 6.82 13.95
CA SER A 66 3.51 5.75 13.31
C SER A 66 2.53 5.24 14.35
N SER A 67 1.29 5.73 14.31
CA SER A 67 0.23 5.27 15.21
C SER A 67 -0.28 3.90 14.74
N ALA A 68 0.03 2.85 15.49
CA ALA A 68 -0.66 1.57 15.37
C ALA A 68 -2.01 1.70 16.08
N TYR A 69 -3.07 2.00 15.32
CA TYR A 69 -4.40 2.08 15.89
C TYR A 69 -4.94 0.65 16.14
N GLN A 70 -4.91 0.18 17.39
CA GLN A 70 -5.58 -1.06 17.83
C GLN A 70 -7.09 -0.86 18.12
N ILE A 71 -7.74 0.13 17.49
CA ILE A 71 -9.04 0.67 17.93
C ILE A 71 -10.25 -0.22 17.53
N SER A 72 -10.06 -1.38 16.89
CA SER A 72 -11.19 -2.22 16.47
C SER A 72 -11.83 -3.06 17.60
N TRP A 73 -11.19 -3.25 18.76
CA TRP A 73 -11.66 -4.24 19.75
C TRP A 73 -12.68 -3.69 20.76
N LEU A 74 -12.54 -2.44 21.22
CA LEU A 74 -13.44 -1.87 22.23
C LEU A 74 -14.86 -1.64 21.71
N LEU A 75 -15.01 -1.30 20.42
CA LEU A 75 -16.31 -1.09 19.79
C LEU A 75 -17.05 -2.39 19.42
N GLN A 76 -16.37 -3.53 19.44
CA GLN A 76 -16.94 -4.82 19.02
C GLN A 76 -17.42 -5.67 20.20
N ILE A 77 -16.82 -5.51 21.39
CA ILE A 77 -17.29 -6.17 22.63
C ILE A 77 -18.56 -5.50 23.17
N PHE A 78 -18.58 -4.17 23.19
CA PHE A 78 -19.78 -3.42 23.51
C PHE A 78 -20.55 -3.25 22.20
N LYS A 79 -21.73 -3.89 22.05
CA LYS A 79 -22.69 -3.66 20.95
C LYS A 79 -23.25 -2.22 20.97
N LEU A 80 -22.41 -1.21 21.12
CA LEU A 80 -22.75 0.18 20.95
C LEU A 80 -23.02 0.38 19.46
N LYS A 81 -24.29 0.55 19.11
CA LYS A 81 -24.75 0.98 17.77
C LYS A 81 -24.35 2.43 17.49
N LEU A 82 -23.11 2.81 17.75
CA LEU A 82 -22.56 4.06 17.28
C LEU A 82 -22.15 3.83 15.83
N LYS A 83 -22.81 4.52 14.90
CA LYS A 83 -22.32 4.59 13.52
C LYS A 83 -20.90 5.15 13.60
N PRO A 84 -19.87 4.39 13.20
CA PRO A 84 -18.51 4.90 13.19
C PRO A 84 -18.49 6.17 12.35
N TYR A 85 -18.06 7.28 12.93
CA TYR A 85 -17.80 8.49 12.14
C TYR A 85 -16.62 8.18 11.21
N ILE A 86 -16.86 8.24 9.91
CA ILE A 86 -15.83 8.08 8.89
C ILE A 86 -15.41 9.49 8.46
N PRO A 87 -14.22 9.95 8.85
CA PRO A 87 -13.69 11.23 8.37
C PRO A 87 -13.54 11.21 6.85
N ASP A 88 -13.68 12.38 6.24
CA ASP A 88 -13.39 12.52 4.81
C ASP A 88 -11.87 12.52 4.57
N PHE A 89 -11.31 11.33 4.38
CA PHE A 89 -9.88 11.13 4.18
C PHE A 89 -9.35 11.78 2.90
N LYS A 90 -10.22 12.10 1.94
CA LYS A 90 -9.83 12.78 0.68
C LYS A 90 -9.34 14.21 0.92
N LYS A 91 -9.73 14.82 2.04
CA LYS A 91 -9.19 16.13 2.47
C LYS A 91 -7.82 16.01 3.15
N ALA A 92 -7.53 14.84 3.70
CA ALA A 92 -6.31 14.59 4.47
C ALA A 92 -5.17 14.07 3.60
N PHE A 93 -5.45 13.41 2.48
CA PHE A 93 -4.45 12.78 1.64
C PHE A 93 -4.78 12.92 0.16
N GLU A 94 -3.76 13.19 -0.63
CA GLU A 94 -3.85 13.29 -2.08
C GLU A 94 -3.66 11.92 -2.75
N HIS A 95 -2.91 11.01 -2.11
CA HIS A 95 -2.58 9.69 -2.66
C HIS A 95 -2.76 8.59 -1.62
N PHE A 96 -3.20 7.41 -2.07
CA PHE A 96 -3.47 6.26 -1.22
C PHE A 96 -2.72 5.03 -1.72
N CYS A 97 -2.12 4.28 -0.79
CA CYS A 97 -1.56 2.96 -1.02
C CYS A 97 -2.31 1.98 -0.10
N ILE A 98 -3.23 1.21 -0.69
CA ILE A 98 -4.10 0.25 -0.03
C ILE A 98 -3.58 -1.13 -0.39
N PRO A 99 -3.38 -2.01 0.61
CA PRO A 99 -2.65 -3.24 0.39
C PRO A 99 -3.32 -4.09 -0.69
N ALA A 100 -2.54 -4.46 -1.71
CA ALA A 100 -2.91 -5.40 -2.75
C ALA A 100 -3.08 -6.85 -2.23
N GLY A 101 -3.81 -7.04 -1.12
CA GLY A 101 -4.11 -8.33 -0.49
C GLY A 101 -5.08 -9.20 -1.30
N GLY A 102 -5.75 -8.59 -2.28
CA GLY A 102 -6.77 -9.20 -3.13
C GLY A 102 -7.83 -8.15 -3.52
N ARG A 103 -8.59 -8.42 -4.58
CA ARG A 103 -9.58 -7.47 -5.12
C ARG A 103 -10.63 -7.08 -4.07
N ALA A 104 -11.15 -8.06 -3.33
CA ALA A 104 -12.16 -7.82 -2.30
C ALA A 104 -11.68 -6.87 -1.19
N VAL A 105 -10.39 -6.92 -0.82
CA VAL A 105 -9.82 -6.00 0.18
C VAL A 105 -9.80 -4.57 -0.35
N ILE A 106 -9.43 -4.38 -1.61
CA ILE A 106 -9.42 -3.06 -2.26
C ILE A 106 -10.84 -2.51 -2.37
N ASP A 107 -11.79 -3.32 -2.84
CA ASP A 107 -13.20 -2.93 -3.01
C ASP A 107 -13.85 -2.53 -1.66
N GLU A 108 -13.58 -3.31 -0.61
CA GLU A 108 -14.10 -3.03 0.74
C GLU A 108 -13.49 -1.75 1.33
N MET A 109 -12.20 -1.50 1.09
CA MET A 109 -11.53 -0.26 1.53
C MET A 109 -12.03 0.97 0.76
N GLU A 110 -12.22 0.85 -0.56
CA GLU A 110 -12.81 1.91 -1.39
C GLU A 110 -14.17 2.33 -0.84
N LYS A 111 -15.05 1.34 -0.59
CA LYS A 111 -16.40 1.56 -0.08
C LYS A 111 -16.41 2.14 1.33
N ASN A 112 -15.67 1.54 2.26
CA ASN A 112 -15.68 1.94 3.67
C ASN A 112 -15.04 3.32 3.90
N LEU A 113 -14.02 3.67 3.12
CA LEU A 113 -13.35 4.97 3.21
C LEU A 113 -13.95 6.01 2.25
N GLN A 114 -14.98 5.64 1.47
CA GLN A 114 -15.66 6.50 0.50
C GLN A 114 -14.69 7.16 -0.50
N LEU A 115 -13.74 6.36 -0.98
CA LEU A 115 -12.72 6.77 -1.94
C LEU A 115 -13.26 6.70 -3.37
N SER A 116 -12.69 7.52 -4.25
CA SER A 116 -12.96 7.41 -5.69
C SER A 116 -12.11 6.29 -6.33
N PRO A 117 -12.50 5.79 -7.51
CA PRO A 117 -11.72 4.79 -8.26
C PRO A 117 -10.27 5.21 -8.52
N GLU A 118 -10.02 6.51 -8.69
CA GLU A 118 -8.69 7.09 -8.91
C GLU A 118 -7.77 6.89 -7.69
N HIS A 119 -8.32 6.99 -6.48
CA HIS A 119 -7.55 6.81 -5.25
C HIS A 119 -7.09 5.37 -5.07
N VAL A 120 -7.86 4.39 -5.56
CA VAL A 120 -7.53 2.96 -5.45
C VAL A 120 -6.86 2.40 -6.70
N GLU A 121 -6.72 3.20 -7.76
CA GLU A 121 -6.13 2.81 -9.04
C GLU A 121 -4.75 2.18 -8.86
N ALA A 122 -3.86 2.83 -8.10
CA ALA A 122 -2.51 2.33 -7.85
C ALA A 122 -2.52 0.92 -7.23
N SER A 123 -3.47 0.66 -6.32
CA SER A 123 -3.65 -0.64 -5.67
C SER A 123 -4.16 -1.70 -6.64
N ARG A 124 -5.15 -1.33 -7.47
CA ARG A 124 -5.72 -2.22 -8.50
C ARG A 124 -4.69 -2.58 -9.57
N MET A 125 -3.94 -1.60 -10.07
CA MET A 125 -2.92 -1.83 -11.10
C MET A 125 -1.76 -2.64 -10.55
N THR A 126 -1.34 -2.38 -9.31
CA THR A 126 -0.31 -3.20 -8.64
C THR A 126 -0.76 -4.64 -8.50
N LEU A 127 -1.98 -4.88 -8.00
CA LEU A 127 -2.54 -6.22 -7.89
C LEU A 127 -2.62 -6.92 -9.24
N HIS A 128 -3.06 -6.20 -10.28
CA HIS A 128 -3.14 -6.74 -11.64
C HIS A 128 -1.77 -7.15 -12.19
N ARG A 129 -0.75 -6.30 -12.07
CA ARG A 129 0.57 -6.53 -12.67
C ARG A 129 1.43 -7.48 -11.85
N PHE A 130 1.50 -7.27 -10.53
CA PHE A 130 2.45 -7.94 -9.64
C PHE A 130 1.80 -8.93 -8.69
N GLY A 131 0.47 -9.05 -8.67
CA GLY A 131 -0.22 -9.85 -7.66
C GLY A 131 -0.03 -9.29 -6.25
N ASN A 132 -0.28 -10.13 -5.25
CA ASN A 132 -0.02 -9.79 -3.87
C ASN A 132 1.43 -10.15 -3.51
N ALA A 133 2.31 -9.15 -3.50
CA ALA A 133 3.67 -9.26 -2.96
C ALA A 133 3.75 -8.82 -1.49
N SER A 134 2.65 -9.03 -0.73
CA SER A 134 2.50 -8.75 0.70
C SER A 134 2.95 -7.35 1.06
N SER A 135 3.90 -7.20 1.97
CA SER A 135 4.40 -5.90 2.40
C SER A 135 5.10 -5.12 1.31
N SER A 136 5.59 -5.79 0.26
CA SER A 136 6.26 -5.16 -0.87
C SER A 136 5.28 -4.48 -1.83
N SER A 137 4.01 -4.92 -1.87
CA SER A 137 2.95 -4.34 -2.72
C SER A 137 2.81 -2.83 -2.54
N LEU A 138 2.86 -2.34 -1.31
CA LEU A 138 2.75 -0.90 -1.00
C LEU A 138 3.85 -0.06 -1.65
N TRP A 139 5.03 -0.64 -1.89
CA TRP A 139 6.11 0.03 -2.58
C TRP A 139 5.90 0.05 -4.09
N TYR A 140 5.34 -1.02 -4.66
CA TYR A 140 4.93 -1.04 -6.06
C TYR A 140 3.80 -0.05 -6.34
N GLU A 141 2.79 0.03 -5.46
CA GLU A 141 1.71 1.02 -5.51
C GLU A 141 2.27 2.44 -5.49
N ARG A 142 3.19 2.72 -4.56
CA ARG A 142 3.82 4.04 -4.50
C ARG A 142 4.62 4.35 -5.76
N SER A 143 5.37 3.39 -6.28
CA SER A 143 6.15 3.56 -7.51
C SER A 143 5.26 3.76 -8.74
N TYR A 144 4.04 3.21 -8.75
CA TYR A 144 3.06 3.47 -9.81
C TYR A 144 2.67 4.95 -9.84
N ILE A 145 2.36 5.52 -8.68
CA ILE A 145 1.98 6.92 -8.54
C ILE A 145 3.17 7.84 -8.92
N GLU A 146 4.41 7.44 -8.58
CA GLU A 146 5.63 8.13 -9.05
C GLU A 146 5.76 8.08 -10.58
N ALA A 147 5.58 6.90 -11.18
CA ALA A 147 5.71 6.68 -12.62
C ALA A 147 4.63 7.44 -13.41
N LYS A 148 3.43 7.62 -12.84
CA LYS A 148 2.39 8.49 -13.42
C LYS A 148 2.72 9.99 -13.35
N GLY A 149 3.76 10.39 -12.61
CA GLY A 149 4.12 11.79 -12.44
C GLY A 149 3.05 12.62 -11.72
N SER A 150 2.12 11.98 -11.00
CA SER A 150 1.01 12.66 -10.33
C SER A 150 1.41 13.27 -8.97
N MET A 151 2.58 12.91 -8.42
CA MET A 151 3.04 13.42 -7.11
C MET A 151 3.73 14.79 -7.21
N LYS A 152 3.13 15.77 -6.54
CA LYS A 152 3.66 17.14 -6.41
C LYS A 152 4.29 17.37 -5.04
N LYS A 153 5.13 18.41 -4.95
CA LYS A 153 5.66 18.88 -3.68
C LYS A 153 4.51 19.29 -2.75
N GLY A 154 4.50 18.76 -1.53
CA GLY A 154 3.49 19.05 -0.52
C GLY A 154 2.46 17.94 -0.35
N ASP A 155 2.25 17.13 -1.40
CA ASP A 155 1.29 16.02 -1.39
C ASP A 155 1.57 15.03 -0.26
N ARG A 156 0.49 14.45 0.26
CA ARG A 156 0.49 13.48 1.34
C ARG A 156 0.04 12.13 0.80
N VAL A 157 0.85 11.12 1.08
CA VAL A 157 0.59 9.74 0.69
C VAL A 157 0.26 8.94 1.94
N TRP A 158 -0.92 8.35 1.99
CA TRP A 158 -1.31 7.45 3.07
C TRP A 158 -1.05 6.00 2.68
N GLN A 159 -0.16 5.34 3.44
CA GLN A 159 0.09 3.91 3.33
C GLN A 159 -0.62 3.16 4.46
N ILE A 160 -1.44 2.19 4.07
CA ILE A 160 -2.15 1.31 5.00
C ILE A 160 -1.65 -0.10 4.76
N LYS A 161 -1.38 -0.85 5.83
CA LYS A 161 -0.99 -2.25 5.75
C LYS A 161 -1.78 -3.07 6.74
N PHE A 162 -2.39 -4.15 6.28
CA PHE A 162 -2.91 -5.19 7.15
C PHE A 162 -1.87 -6.30 7.29
N GLY A 163 -1.57 -6.68 8.53
CA GLY A 163 -0.71 -7.82 8.86
C GLY A 163 -1.52 -9.00 9.40
N GLY A 164 -0.88 -10.16 9.52
CA GLY A 164 -1.48 -11.33 10.16
C GLY A 164 -1.98 -11.02 11.58
N GLY A 165 -3.23 -11.41 11.86
CA GLY A 165 -3.93 -11.19 13.13
C GLY A 165 -4.31 -9.73 13.35
N PHE A 166 -5.42 -9.26 12.77
CA PHE A 166 -6.10 -7.96 12.99
C PHE A 166 -5.23 -6.69 13.21
N LYS A 167 -3.95 -6.71 12.83
CA LYS A 167 -3.01 -5.61 12.99
C LYS A 167 -3.07 -4.72 11.77
N CYS A 168 -3.30 -3.43 12.00
CA CYS A 168 -3.24 -2.41 10.97
C CYS A 168 -2.07 -1.46 11.27
N ASN A 169 -1.20 -1.29 10.29
CA ASN A 169 -0.11 -0.34 10.34
C ASN A 169 -0.40 0.78 9.33
N SER A 170 -0.25 2.02 9.78
CA SER A 170 -0.54 3.21 9.00
C SER A 170 0.67 4.14 9.01
N ALA A 171 1.02 4.69 7.85
CA ALA A 171 2.08 5.68 7.70
C ALA A 171 1.67 6.77 6.70
N VAL A 172 1.92 8.03 7.07
CA VAL A 172 1.64 9.19 6.21
C VAL A 172 2.95 9.83 5.78
N TRP A 173 3.19 9.88 4.49
CA TRP A 173 4.39 10.48 3.90
C TRP A 173 4.08 11.84 3.29
N LYS A 174 4.98 12.81 3.45
CA LYS A 174 4.88 14.10 2.75
C LYS A 174 5.92 14.20 1.64
N CYS A 175 5.50 14.57 0.43
CA CYS A 175 6.37 14.80 -0.71
C CYS A 175 7.17 16.10 -0.50
N ASN A 176 8.50 15.99 -0.45
CA ASN A 176 9.39 17.14 -0.26
C ASN A 176 9.69 17.87 -1.57
N ARG A 177 9.52 17.19 -2.70
CA ARG A 177 9.69 17.71 -4.06
C ARG A 177 8.67 17.09 -5.00
N SER A 178 8.39 17.76 -6.12
CA SER A 178 7.62 17.18 -7.21
C SER A 178 8.44 16.09 -7.87
N ILE A 179 7.83 14.92 -8.08
CA ILE A 179 8.49 13.76 -8.66
C ILE A 179 8.07 13.71 -10.13
N LYS A 180 9.05 13.87 -11.02
CA LYS A 180 8.83 13.63 -12.45
C LYS A 180 8.71 12.13 -12.67
N ALA A 181 7.94 11.72 -13.68
CA ALA A 181 7.94 10.34 -14.14
C ALA A 181 9.40 9.92 -14.43
N GLU A 182 9.92 8.97 -13.66
CA GLU A 182 11.27 8.46 -13.84
C GLU A 182 11.25 7.41 -14.97
N ALA A 183 12.29 7.42 -15.82
CA ALA A 183 12.46 6.45 -16.90
C ALA A 183 12.95 5.08 -16.40
N ASP A 184 13.24 4.96 -15.10
CA ASP A 184 13.58 3.70 -14.43
C ASP A 184 12.50 3.30 -13.43
N GLY A 185 12.47 2.01 -13.11
CA GLY A 185 11.61 1.45 -12.07
C GLY A 185 10.71 0.31 -12.55
N PRO A 186 9.93 -0.29 -11.64
CA PRO A 186 9.16 -1.50 -11.92
C PRO A 186 8.03 -1.30 -12.94
N TRP A 187 7.69 -0.04 -13.26
CA TRP A 187 6.64 0.33 -14.20
C TRP A 187 7.15 0.95 -15.51
N ALA A 188 8.45 1.21 -15.62
CA ALA A 188 9.01 2.03 -16.71
C ALA A 188 8.73 1.46 -18.12
N ASP A 189 8.58 0.15 -18.24
CA ASP A 189 8.35 -0.53 -19.53
C ASP A 189 6.93 -0.36 -20.08
N ARG A 190 5.91 -0.12 -19.22
CA ARG A 190 4.49 -0.16 -19.64
C ARG A 190 3.58 0.79 -18.87
N ILE A 191 4.11 1.80 -18.18
CA ILE A 191 3.28 2.73 -17.40
C ILE A 191 2.20 3.43 -18.25
N ASP A 192 2.47 3.64 -19.54
CA ASP A 192 1.55 4.27 -20.49
C ASP A 192 0.34 3.40 -20.85
N GLN A 193 0.43 2.08 -20.64
CA GLN A 193 -0.68 1.15 -20.88
C GLN A 193 -1.70 1.12 -19.73
N TYR A 194 -1.38 1.77 -18.61
CA TYR A 194 -2.23 1.82 -17.43
C TYR A 194 -3.03 3.14 -17.37
N PRO A 195 -4.20 3.19 -16.71
CA PRO A 195 -4.91 2.07 -16.10
C PRO A 195 -5.48 1.11 -17.15
N MET A 196 -5.34 -0.19 -16.90
CA MET A 196 -5.97 -1.22 -17.72
C MET A 196 -7.42 -1.41 -17.24
N HIS A 197 -8.33 -1.65 -18.17
CA HIS A 197 -9.70 -2.01 -17.81
C HIS A 197 -9.72 -3.39 -17.14
N ILE A 198 -10.13 -3.43 -15.87
CA ILE A 198 -10.28 -4.68 -15.13
C ILE A 198 -11.77 -5.04 -15.13
N PRO A 199 -12.19 -6.11 -15.83
CA PRO A 199 -13.60 -6.49 -15.91
C PRO A 199 -14.18 -6.74 -14.52
N GLU A 200 -15.45 -6.39 -14.32
CA GLU A 200 -16.17 -6.74 -13.10
C GLU A 200 -16.32 -8.26 -12.99
N VAL A 201 -16.21 -8.79 -11.77
CA VAL A 201 -16.36 -10.22 -11.54
C VAL A 201 -17.82 -10.56 -11.78
N VAL A 202 -18.12 -11.19 -12.93
CA VAL A 202 -19.38 -11.87 -13.14
C VAL A 202 -19.45 -12.96 -12.08
N LYS A 203 -20.46 -12.92 -11.21
CA LYS A 203 -20.76 -14.06 -10.33
C LYS A 203 -20.99 -15.25 -11.26
N LEU A 204 -20.10 -16.24 -11.23
CA LEU A 204 -20.39 -17.54 -11.82
C LEU A 204 -21.69 -18.00 -11.16
N GLN A 205 -22.76 -18.06 -11.94
CA GLN A 205 -23.99 -18.71 -11.49
C GLN A 205 -23.55 -20.11 -11.04
N GLN A 206 -23.77 -20.40 -9.77
CA GLN A 206 -23.54 -21.72 -9.22
C GLN A 206 -24.40 -22.68 -10.05
N PHE A 207 -23.74 -23.56 -10.81
CA PHE A 207 -24.39 -24.73 -11.41
C PHE A 207 -24.66 -25.75 -10.30
#